data_AF-A0A932LTZ2-F1
#
_entry.id   AF-A0A932LTZ2-F1
#
_cell.length_a   1.000
_cell.length_b   1.000
_cell.length_c   1.000
_cell.angle_alpha   90.00
_cell.angle_beta   90.00
_cell.angle_gamma   90.00
#
_symmetry.space_group_name_H-M   'P 1'
#
loop_
_entity.id
_entity.type
_entity.pdbx_description
1 polymer ?
#
loop_
_entity_poly.entity_id
_entity_poly.type
_entity_poly.pdbx_seq_one_letter_code
_entity_poly.pdbx_strand_id
1 'polypeptide(L)'
;MDPQLKQLMKELGEAINESLADSEQIAEVVARIKEGGYDIFLVLEATIGVSKQGVPGTDKTSLVSTLSTNPELKVSDQDLKFLKSLRIKIEEEEEEVE
;
A
#
# COMPACT_ATOMS: atom_id res chain seq x y z
N MET A 1 12.17 -6.18 18.15
CA MET A 1 10.95 -6.70 17.50
C MET A 1 10.27 -7.64 18.47
N ASP A 2 8.98 -7.48 18.70
CA ASP A 2 8.18 -8.35 19.57
C ASP A 2 8.28 -9.82 19.07
N PRO A 3 8.68 -10.80 19.91
CA PRO A 3 8.79 -12.20 19.51
C PRO A 3 7.48 -12.76 18.93
N GLN A 4 6.32 -12.30 19.43
CA GLN A 4 5.02 -12.75 18.93
C GLN A 4 4.76 -12.21 17.52
N LEU A 5 5.10 -10.95 17.26
CA LEU A 5 4.95 -10.36 15.94
C LEU A 5 5.84 -11.06 14.91
N LYS A 6 7.07 -11.40 15.28
CA LYS A 6 7.99 -12.13 14.40
C LYS A 6 7.42 -13.49 13.99
N GLN A 7 6.77 -14.19 14.92
CA GLN A 7 6.13 -15.47 14.65
C GLN A 7 4.94 -15.31 13.69
N LEU A 8 4.08 -14.32 13.93
CA LEU A 8 2.94 -14.01 13.05
C LEU A 8 3.37 -13.62 11.64
N MET A 9 4.42 -12.80 11.51
CA MET A 9 4.98 -12.44 10.19
C MET A 9 5.54 -13.66 9.45
N LYS A 10 6.14 -14.60 10.18
CA LYS A 10 6.63 -15.84 9.61
C LYS A 10 5.48 -16.72 9.10
N GLU A 11 4.45 -16.94 9.94
CA GLU A 11 3.27 -17.72 9.57
C GLU A 11 2.53 -17.11 8.37
N LEU A 12 2.40 -15.78 8.32
CA LEU A 12 1.84 -15.08 7.17
C LEU A 12 2.67 -15.32 5.90
N GLY A 13 3.99 -15.24 6.01
CA GLY A 13 4.89 -15.51 4.88
C GLY A 13 4.77 -16.95 4.37
N GLU A 14 4.69 -17.93 5.27
CA GLU A 14 4.48 -19.34 4.93
C GLU A 14 3.11 -19.55 4.25
N ALA A 15 2.03 -18.98 4.81
CA ALA A 15 0.68 -19.10 4.25
C ALA A 15 0.55 -18.45 2.86
N ILE A 16 1.19 -17.29 2.64
CA ILE A 16 1.21 -16.65 1.31
C ILE A 16 1.98 -17.51 0.32
N ASN A 17 3.14 -18.06 0.71
CA ASN A 17 3.95 -18.89 -0.17
C ASN A 17 3.20 -20.16 -0.59
N GLU A 18 2.59 -20.86 0.36
CA GLU A 18 1.76 -22.04 0.10
C GLU A 18 0.57 -21.69 -0.80
N SER A 19 -0.15 -20.60 -0.50
CA SER A 19 -1.26 -20.12 -1.34
C SER A 19 -0.83 -19.77 -2.76
N LEU A 20 0.38 -19.25 -2.95
CA LEU A 20 0.92 -18.90 -4.27
C LEU A 20 1.35 -20.16 -5.04
N ALA A 21 1.97 -21.11 -4.34
CA ALA A 21 2.45 -22.37 -4.91
C ALA A 21 1.31 -23.29 -5.35
N ASP A 22 0.22 -23.33 -4.57
CA ASP A 22 -0.95 -24.17 -4.85
C ASP A 22 -2.01 -23.47 -5.72
N SER A 23 -1.80 -22.20 -6.08
CA SER A 23 -2.73 -21.46 -6.93
C SER A 23 -2.66 -21.93 -8.38
N GLU A 24 -3.67 -22.68 -8.82
CA GLU A 24 -3.84 -23.07 -10.23
C GLU A 24 -3.86 -21.87 -11.18
N GLN A 25 -4.48 -20.76 -10.76
CA GLN A 25 -4.55 -19.53 -11.57
C GLN A 25 -3.15 -18.96 -11.87
N ILE A 26 -2.28 -18.95 -10.87
CA ILE A 26 -0.91 -18.46 -11.03
C ILE A 26 -0.10 -19.44 -11.87
N ALA A 27 -0.25 -20.74 -11.62
CA ALA A 27 0.43 -21.79 -12.38
C ALA A 27 0.08 -21.72 -13.88
N GLU A 28 -1.19 -21.49 -14.23
CA GLU A 28 -1.63 -21.39 -15.62
C GLU A 28 -1.01 -20.17 -16.33
N VAL A 29 -0.98 -19.02 -15.68
CA VAL A 29 -0.37 -17.80 -16.24
C VAL A 29 1.15 -18.01 -16.41
N VAL A 30 1.81 -18.59 -15.42
CA VAL A 30 3.24 -18.95 -15.48
C VAL A 30 3.53 -19.90 -16.64
N ALA A 31 2.69 -20.92 -16.85
CA ALA A 31 2.83 -21.87 -17.94
C ALA A 31 2.72 -21.18 -19.31
N ARG A 32 1.71 -20.32 -19.51
CA ARG A 32 1.55 -19.55 -20.76
C ARG A 32 2.74 -18.63 -21.04
N ILE A 33 3.33 -18.02 -20.00
CA ILE A 33 4.52 -17.18 -20.17
C ILE A 33 5.73 -18.05 -20.60
N LYS A 34 5.91 -19.23 -19.99
CA LYS A 34 6.97 -20.17 -20.38
C LYS A 34 6.78 -20.73 -21.79
N GLU A 35 5.55 -21.04 -22.20
CA GLU A 35 5.22 -21.46 -23.57
C GLU A 35 5.53 -20.36 -24.60
N GLY A 36 5.44 -19.10 -24.21
CA GLY A 36 5.91 -17.96 -25.01
C GLY A 36 7.43 -17.88 -25.19
N GLY A 37 8.20 -18.78 -24.57
CA GLY A 37 9.66 -18.83 -24.63
C GLY A 37 10.35 -17.90 -23.61
N TYR A 38 9.61 -17.36 -22.64
CA TYR A 38 10.16 -16.50 -21.59
C TYR A 38 10.53 -17.32 -20.35
N ASP A 39 11.75 -17.13 -19.85
CA ASP A 39 12.14 -17.62 -18.53
C ASP A 39 11.75 -16.60 -17.46
N ILE A 40 11.11 -17.06 -16.39
CA ILE A 40 10.54 -16.19 -15.36
C ILE A 40 11.03 -16.56 -13.97
N PHE A 41 11.26 -15.51 -13.18
CA PHE A 41 11.56 -15.59 -11.76
C PHE A 41 10.64 -14.62 -11.03
N LEU A 42 9.83 -15.13 -10.10
CA LEU A 42 8.85 -14.35 -9.37
C LEU A 42 9.36 -14.04 -7.96
N VAL A 43 9.43 -12.76 -7.61
CA VAL A 43 9.72 -12.28 -6.26
C VAL A 43 8.53 -11.43 -5.82
N LEU A 44 7.95 -11.76 -4.66
CA LEU A 44 6.82 -11.02 -4.10
C LEU A 44 7.30 -10.15 -2.94
N GLU A 45 7.32 -8.83 -3.15
CA GLU A 45 7.58 -7.85 -2.08
C GLU A 45 6.25 -7.28 -1.58
N ALA A 46 5.81 -7.72 -0.41
CA ALA A 46 4.62 -7.18 0.26
C ALA A 46 5.05 -6.36 1.49
N THR A 47 4.64 -5.09 1.55
CA THR A 47 4.86 -4.25 2.74
C THR A 47 3.69 -4.43 3.70
N ILE A 48 3.97 -4.92 4.92
CA ILE A 48 2.96 -5.20 5.93
C ILE A 48 3.05 -4.15 7.05
N GLY A 49 1.99 -3.33 7.19
CA GLY A 49 1.84 -2.37 8.29
C GLY A 49 1.20 -3.02 9.51
N VAL A 50 1.81 -2.90 10.68
CA VAL A 50 1.30 -3.48 11.94
C VAL A 50 1.04 -2.34 12.94
N SER A 51 -0.20 -2.22 13.43
CA SER A 51 -0.56 -1.30 14.50
C SER A 51 -1.10 -2.07 15.70
N LYS A 52 -0.60 -1.77 16.90
CA LYS A 52 -1.06 -2.39 18.16
C LYS A 52 -2.16 -1.51 18.77
N GLN A 53 -3.41 -1.96 18.75
CA GLN A 53 -4.49 -1.25 19.43
C GLN A 53 -4.20 -1.18 20.94
N GLY A 54 -4.19 0.04 21.48
CA GLY A 54 -4.00 0.31 22.91
C GLY A 54 -2.75 1.12 23.29
N VAL A 55 -1.89 1.48 22.32
CA VAL A 55 -0.83 2.48 22.54
C VAL A 55 -1.26 3.78 21.89
N PRO A 56 -1.55 4.87 22.64
CA PRO A 56 -1.82 6.17 22.05
C PRO A 56 -0.50 6.74 21.52
N GLY A 57 -0.13 6.31 20.33
CA GLY A 57 1.09 6.69 19.64
C GLY A 57 0.75 7.17 18.25
N THR A 58 0.43 8.47 18.14
CA THR A 58 0.47 9.27 16.91
C THR A 58 -0.19 8.63 15.69
N ASP A 59 -1.51 8.73 15.63
CA ASP A 59 -2.23 8.93 14.38
C ASP A 59 -1.44 9.90 13.49
N LYS A 60 -1.19 9.55 12.21
CA LYS A 60 -0.95 10.43 11.04
C LYS A 60 -0.19 9.76 9.87
N THR A 61 -0.20 8.44 9.73
CA THR A 61 0.14 7.84 8.42
C THR A 61 -0.97 6.89 8.00
N SER A 62 -2.10 7.51 7.69
CA SER A 62 -3.24 6.85 7.05
C SER A 62 -2.81 6.22 5.74
N LEU A 63 -3.09 4.94 5.66
CA LEU A 63 -3.11 4.12 4.47
C LEU A 63 -3.83 4.89 3.35
N VAL A 64 -3.21 4.98 2.17
CA VAL A 64 -3.84 5.53 0.97
C VAL A 64 -4.99 4.60 0.59
N SER A 65 -6.19 4.93 1.07
CA SER A 65 -7.43 4.33 0.63
C SER A 65 -7.89 5.12 -0.60
N THR A 66 -7.64 4.57 -1.79
CA THR A 66 -8.21 5.09 -3.04
C THR A 66 -9.70 4.74 -3.07
N LEU A 67 -10.53 5.38 -2.25
CA LEU A 67 -11.99 5.32 -2.41
C LEU A 67 -12.62 6.64 -2.00
N SER A 68 -13.37 7.20 -2.94
CA SER A 68 -14.12 8.44 -2.94
C SER A 68 -14.93 8.68 -1.65
N THR A 69 -14.40 9.50 -0.77
CA THR A 69 -15.18 10.28 0.18
C THR A 69 -14.50 11.63 0.26
N ASN A 70 -15.13 12.69 -0.23
CA ASN A 70 -14.59 14.05 -0.24
C ASN A 70 -14.22 14.45 1.20
N PRO A 71 -12.95 14.35 1.62
CA PRO A 71 -12.56 14.77 2.96
C PRO A 71 -12.36 16.28 2.87
N GLU A 72 -13.00 17.06 3.74
CA GLU A 72 -12.63 18.47 3.89
C GLU A 72 -11.14 18.54 4.26
N LEU A 73 -10.31 18.77 3.24
CA LEU A 73 -8.87 18.83 3.35
C LEU A 73 -8.54 20.16 4.02
N LYS A 74 -8.45 20.15 5.35
CA LYS A 74 -8.03 21.31 6.13
C LYS A 74 -6.52 21.47 6.03
N VAL A 75 -6.09 22.21 5.01
CA VAL A 75 -4.68 22.55 4.78
C VAL A 75 -4.25 23.64 5.76
N SER A 76 -3.15 23.44 6.49
CA SER A 76 -2.57 24.47 7.35
C SER A 76 -1.52 25.32 6.62
N ASP A 77 -1.18 26.49 7.17
CA ASP A 77 -0.13 27.36 6.63
C ASP A 77 1.25 26.67 6.54
N GLN A 78 1.51 25.71 7.42
CA GLN A 78 2.74 24.92 7.40
C GLN A 78 2.75 23.95 6.22
N ASP A 79 1.61 23.33 5.93
CA ASP A 79 1.45 22.41 4.80
C ASP A 79 1.65 23.15 3.47
N LEU A 80 1.14 24.38 3.35
CA LEU A 80 1.35 25.22 2.16
C LEU A 80 2.83 25.55 1.92
N LYS A 81 3.58 25.88 2.98
CA LYS A 81 5.02 26.13 2.86
C LYS A 81 5.78 24.88 2.43
N PHE A 82 5.37 23.73 2.94
CA PHE A 82 5.96 22.44 2.60
C PHE A 82 5.67 22.03 1.15
N LEU A 83 4.42 22.15 0.67
CA LEU A 83 4.08 21.86 -0.72
C LEU A 83 4.81 22.80 -1.69
N LYS A 84 4.97 24.09 -1.32
CA LYS A 84 5.76 25.05 -2.09
C LYS A 84 7.24 24.69 -2.17
N SER A 85 7.84 24.17 -1.09
CA SER A 85 9.25 23.74 -1.11
C SER A 85 9.46 22.52 -2.03
N LEU A 86 8.45 21.66 -2.13
CA LEU A 86 8.41 20.52 -3.05
C LEU A 86 7.97 20.89 -4.48
N ARG A 87 7.73 22.17 -4.78
CA ARG A 87 7.19 22.67 -6.06
C ARG A 87 5.85 22.06 -6.47
N ILE A 88 5.07 21.59 -5.50
CA ILE A 88 3.71 21.10 -5.73
C ILE A 88 2.78 22.31 -5.70
N LYS A 89 2.01 22.50 -6.77
CA LYS A 89 0.96 23.51 -6.87
C LYS A 89 -0.40 22.82 -6.74
N ILE A 90 -1.29 23.42 -5.94
CA ILE A 90 -2.70 23.04 -5.90
C ILE A 90 -3.40 24.05 -6.81
N GLU A 91 -4.01 23.60 -7.90
CA GLU A 91 -4.97 24.40 -8.66
C GLU A 91 -6.30 24.29 -7.92
N GLU A 92 -6.79 25.42 -7.39
CA GLU A 92 -8.15 25.52 -6.87
C GLU A 92 -9.05 25.63 -8.11
N GLU A 93 -9.92 24.63 -8.34
CA GLU A 93 -10.98 24.76 -9.33
C GLU A 93 -11.95 25.84 -8.84
N GLU A 94 -11.93 27.00 -9.47
CA GLU A 94 -12.92 28.05 -9.28
C GLU A 94 -14.26 27.52 -9.79
N GLU A 95 -15.15 27.10 -8.89
CA GLU A 95 -16.56 26.92 -9.25
C GLU A 95 -17.14 28.30 -9.59
N GLU A 96 -17.28 28.59 -10.88
CA GLU A 96 -18.11 29.70 -11.38
C GLU A 96 -19.54 29.51 -10.85
N VAL A 97 -19.92 30.35 -9.89
CA VAL A 97 -21.32 30.50 -9.47
C VAL A 97 -21.94 31.59 -10.34
N GLU A 98 -22.83 31.22 -11.26
CA GLU A 98 -23.76 32.13 -11.96
C GLU A 98 -24.68 32.90 -10.99
#